data_AF-A0A968KJV7-F1
#
_entry.id   AF-A0A968KJV7-F1
#
_cell.length_a   1.000
_cell.length_b   1.000
_cell.length_c   1.000
_cell.angle_alpha   90.00
_cell.angle_beta   90.00
_cell.angle_gamma   90.00
#
_symmetry.space_group_name_H-M   'P 1'
#
loop_
_entity.id
_entity.type
_entity.pdbx_description
1 polymer ?
#
loop_
_entity_poly.entity_id
_entity_poly.type
_entity_poly.pdbx_seq_one_letter_code
_entity_poly.pdbx_strand_id
1 'polypeptide(L)'
;MQIYTALSGEEGLDRFQKIHPDIVLCDIHLPGVDGFEVCRRMRKAHPRSAVILISAYDAENDYAIKAGEAGADSYLSKPLKKGELLFVVHFILRVAQLSQEVFEKNKQLEKALHQLKQFHQKLSGLNDELRSDKRRLSMNLQEMTELNLQLEEKNAQISSMMEEMGRRFDSTEGLLVRLIEMHQSDHRGHSERVAETAVYIGEKLNLT
;
A
#
# COMPACT_ATOMS: atom_id res chain seq x y z
N MET A 1 45.07 -13.88 1.98
CA MET A 1 45.13 -14.30 0.57
C MET A 1 45.87 -15.62 0.52
N GLN A 2 45.22 -16.67 0.02
CA GLN A 2 45.87 -17.98 -0.16
C GLN A 2 46.43 -18.02 -1.58
N ILE A 3 47.62 -18.59 -1.75
CA ILE A 3 48.30 -18.69 -3.04
C ILE A 3 48.50 -20.17 -3.33
N TYR A 4 48.09 -20.57 -4.52
CA TYR A 4 48.27 -21.93 -5.02
C TYR A 4 49.01 -21.84 -6.35
N THR A 5 49.99 -22.73 -6.53
CA THR A 5 50.78 -22.83 -7.75
C THR A 5 50.48 -24.14 -8.47
N ALA A 6 50.66 -24.15 -9.78
CA ALA A 6 50.62 -25.33 -10.63
C ALA A 6 51.74 -25.19 -11.66
N LEU A 7 52.31 -26.32 -12.09
CA LEU A 7 53.45 -26.34 -13.02
C LEU A 7 53.04 -26.68 -14.46
N SER A 8 51.80 -27.12 -14.68
CA SER A 8 51.22 -27.36 -16.02
C SER A 8 49.77 -26.89 -16.10
N GLY A 9 49.25 -26.77 -17.33
CA GLY A 9 47.85 -26.40 -17.56
C GLY A 9 46.86 -27.41 -16.98
N GLU A 10 47.17 -28.70 -17.07
CA GLU A 10 46.35 -29.79 -16.54
C GLU A 10 46.29 -29.74 -15.01
N GLU A 11 47.43 -29.60 -14.34
CA GLU A 11 47.46 -29.44 -12.88
C GLU A 11 46.71 -28.18 -12.44
N GLY A 12 46.85 -27.09 -13.21
CA GLY A 12 46.15 -25.82 -12.96
C GLY A 12 44.63 -25.98 -13.04
N LEU A 13 44.14 -26.70 -14.06
CA LEU A 13 42.70 -26.99 -14.23
C LEU A 13 42.16 -27.88 -13.11
N ASP A 14 42.88 -28.92 -12.72
CA ASP A 14 42.50 -29.82 -11.62
C ASP A 14 42.41 -29.07 -10.28
N ARG A 15 43.38 -28.20 -10.00
CA ARG A 15 43.37 -27.36 -8.80
C ARG A 15 42.25 -26.31 -8.85
N PHE A 16 42.01 -25.70 -10.00
CA PHE A 16 40.95 -24.70 -10.20
C PHE A 16 39.56 -25.23 -9.84
N GLN A 17 39.25 -26.47 -10.24
CA GLN A 17 37.97 -27.11 -9.91
C GLN A 17 37.79 -27.41 -8.42
N LYS A 18 38.88 -27.63 -7.68
CA LYS A 18 38.83 -27.96 -6.24
C LYS A 18 38.82 -26.71 -5.37
N ILE A 19 39.59 -25.70 -5.77
CA ILE A 19 39.88 -24.52 -4.96
C ILE A 19 38.91 -23.37 -5.25
N HIS A 20 38.38 -23.28 -6.48
CA HIS A 20 37.57 -22.16 -6.96
C HIS A 20 38.22 -20.80 -6.66
N PRO A 21 39.44 -20.53 -7.18
CA PRO A 21 40.16 -19.30 -6.85
C PRO A 21 39.44 -18.05 -7.38
N ASP A 22 39.58 -16.93 -6.67
CA ASP A 22 39.04 -15.63 -7.11
C ASP A 22 39.78 -15.10 -8.35
N ILE A 23 41.08 -15.34 -8.44
CA ILE A 23 41.96 -14.91 -9.54
C ILE A 23 42.91 -16.05 -9.91
N VAL A 24 43.10 -16.23 -11.21
CA VAL A 24 44.12 -17.09 -11.82
C VAL A 24 45.09 -16.22 -12.61
N LEU A 25 46.38 -16.39 -12.33
CA LEU A 25 47.46 -15.91 -13.19
C LEU A 25 47.96 -17.12 -13.99
N CYS A 26 47.78 -17.09 -15.30
CA CYS A 26 48.11 -18.22 -16.18
C CYS A 26 49.15 -17.79 -17.22
N ASP A 27 50.23 -18.54 -17.34
CA ASP A 27 51.16 -18.36 -18.46
C ASP A 27 50.49 -18.82 -19.76
N ILE A 28 50.74 -18.12 -20.86
CA ILE A 28 50.29 -18.59 -22.18
C ILE A 28 51.12 -19.78 -22.63
N HIS A 29 52.42 -19.74 -22.37
CA HIS A 29 53.38 -20.75 -22.80
C HIS A 29 53.54 -21.83 -21.71
N LEU A 30 52.56 -22.72 -21.61
CA LEU A 30 52.59 -23.87 -20.70
C LEU A 30 53.00 -25.15 -21.44
N PRO A 31 53.67 -26.10 -20.76
CA PRO A 31 53.86 -27.43 -21.30
C PRO A 31 52.51 -28.17 -21.37
N GLY A 32 52.24 -28.82 -22.50
CA GLY A 32 50.98 -29.55 -22.72
C GLY A 32 49.88 -28.64 -23.26
N VAL A 33 48.82 -28.44 -22.47
CA VAL A 33 47.72 -27.55 -22.82
C VAL A 33 48.15 -26.08 -22.72
N ASP A 34 47.97 -25.32 -23.80
CA ASP A 34 48.29 -23.89 -23.84
C ASP A 34 47.40 -23.04 -22.91
N GLY A 35 47.90 -21.88 -22.50
CA GLY A 35 47.18 -21.01 -21.56
C GLY A 35 45.85 -20.46 -22.09
N PHE A 36 45.69 -20.30 -23.41
CA PHE A 36 44.41 -19.88 -23.99
C PHE A 36 43.34 -20.96 -23.82
N GLU A 37 43.71 -22.22 -24.03
CA GLU A 37 42.83 -23.36 -23.84
C GLU A 37 42.51 -23.59 -22.35
N VAL A 38 43.49 -23.41 -21.47
CA VAL A 38 43.25 -23.38 -20.02
C VAL A 38 42.20 -22.31 -19.68
N CYS A 39 42.37 -21.09 -20.19
CA CYS A 39 41.42 -20.00 -19.97
C CYS A 39 40.01 -20.36 -20.48
N ARG A 40 39.89 -20.88 -21.70
CA ARG A 40 38.60 -21.32 -22.26
C ARG A 40 37.92 -22.37 -21.39
N ARG A 41 38.67 -23.35 -20.88
CA ARG A 41 38.13 -24.40 -20.00
C ARG A 41 37.71 -23.86 -18.64
N MET A 42 38.51 -22.98 -18.05
CA MET A 42 38.18 -22.31 -16.79
C MET A 42 36.91 -21.47 -16.93
N ARG A 43 36.75 -20.72 -18.03
CA ARG A 43 35.55 -19.92 -18.31
C ARG A 43 34.28 -20.75 -18.42
N LYS A 44 34.37 -21.90 -19.09
CA LYS A 44 33.24 -22.83 -19.20
C LYS A 44 32.86 -23.45 -17.85
N ALA A 45 33.83 -23.72 -16.98
CA ALA A 45 33.59 -24.34 -15.68
C ALA A 45 33.09 -23.34 -14.62
N HIS A 46 33.78 -22.21 -14.46
CA HIS A 46 33.47 -21.18 -13.46
C HIS A 46 33.64 -19.76 -14.04
N PRO A 47 32.57 -19.14 -14.54
CA PRO A 47 32.65 -17.83 -15.17
C PRO A 47 33.00 -16.69 -14.20
N ARG A 48 32.94 -16.92 -12.88
CA ARG A 48 33.16 -15.90 -11.85
C ARG A 48 34.62 -15.68 -11.47
N SER A 49 35.49 -16.68 -11.63
CA SER A 49 36.91 -16.55 -11.29
C SER A 49 37.59 -15.66 -12.31
N ALA A 50 38.37 -14.66 -11.90
CA ALA A 50 39.11 -13.85 -12.85
C ALA A 50 40.30 -14.64 -13.41
N VAL A 51 40.60 -14.47 -14.70
CA VAL A 51 41.72 -15.14 -15.39
C VAL A 51 42.52 -14.07 -16.11
N ILE A 52 43.78 -13.93 -15.71
CA ILE A 52 44.75 -13.03 -16.32
C ILE A 52 45.78 -13.90 -17.03
N LEU A 53 45.89 -13.71 -18.34
CA LEU A 53 46.90 -14.39 -19.14
C LEU A 53 48.20 -13.58 -19.14
N ILE A 54 49.32 -14.28 -19.04
CA ILE A 54 50.65 -13.69 -18.99
C ILE A 54 51.49 -14.32 -20.10
N SER A 55 52.14 -13.52 -20.94
CA SER A 55 53.06 -14.03 -21.97
C SER A 55 54.47 -13.46 -21.81
N ALA A 56 55.47 -14.17 -22.33
CA ALA A 56 56.73 -13.54 -22.70
C ALA A 56 56.49 -12.47 -23.78
N TYR A 57 57.34 -11.44 -23.84
CA TYR A 57 57.28 -10.43 -24.89
C TYR A 57 57.63 -11.08 -26.23
N ASP A 58 56.61 -11.36 -27.03
CA ASP A 58 56.74 -11.87 -28.39
C ASP A 58 56.23 -10.80 -29.35
N ALA A 59 56.91 -10.64 -30.49
CA ALA A 59 56.59 -9.66 -31.52
C ALA A 59 55.27 -9.94 -32.27
N GLU A 60 54.47 -10.92 -31.84
CA GLU A 60 53.16 -11.24 -32.41
C GLU A 60 52.11 -10.24 -31.94
N ASN A 61 51.55 -9.49 -32.89
CA ASN A 61 50.66 -8.35 -32.63
C ASN A 61 49.27 -8.70 -32.06
N ASP A 62 48.94 -9.98 -31.82
CA ASP A 62 47.55 -10.42 -31.61
C ASP A 62 47.27 -11.17 -30.29
N TYR A 63 48.27 -11.38 -29.41
CA TYR A 63 48.03 -12.16 -28.18
C TYR A 63 47.00 -11.54 -27.23
N ALA A 64 46.92 -10.21 -27.16
CA ALA A 64 45.90 -9.53 -26.38
C ALA A 64 44.48 -9.79 -26.94
N ILE A 65 44.34 -9.85 -28.27
CA ILE A 65 43.07 -10.17 -28.94
C ILE A 65 42.70 -11.63 -28.67
N LYS A 66 43.62 -12.56 -28.90
CA LYS A 66 43.43 -13.99 -28.63
C LYS A 66 43.09 -14.26 -27.17
N ALA A 67 43.68 -13.51 -26.24
CA ALA A 67 43.36 -13.58 -24.81
C ALA A 67 41.91 -13.17 -24.53
N GLY A 68 41.45 -12.06 -25.12
CA GLY A 68 40.06 -11.61 -25.03
C GLY A 68 39.08 -12.63 -25.61
N GLU A 69 39.39 -13.20 -26.77
CA GLU A 69 38.58 -14.26 -27.42
C GLU A 69 38.52 -15.55 -26.59
N ALA A 70 39.60 -15.88 -25.89
CA ALA A 70 39.64 -16.99 -24.93
C ALA A 70 38.85 -16.70 -23.63
N GLY A 71 38.40 -15.46 -23.43
CA GLY A 71 37.64 -15.01 -22.26
C GLY A 71 38.51 -14.59 -21.08
N ALA A 72 39.76 -14.18 -21.30
CA ALA A 72 40.59 -13.61 -20.24
C ALA A 72 40.07 -12.21 -19.84
N ASP A 73 40.14 -11.88 -18.55
CA ASP A 73 39.77 -10.54 -18.06
C ASP A 73 40.88 -9.52 -18.33
N SER A 74 42.12 -10.00 -18.45
CA SER A 74 43.27 -9.16 -18.77
C SER A 74 44.41 -9.99 -19.34
N TYR A 75 45.29 -9.30 -20.05
CA TYR A 75 46.52 -9.84 -20.62
C TYR A 75 47.68 -8.95 -20.17
N LEU A 76 48.76 -9.55 -19.69
CA LEU A 76 49.97 -8.83 -19.28
C LEU A 76 51.22 -9.44 -19.92
N SER A 77 52.14 -8.59 -20.37
CA SER A 77 53.41 -9.02 -20.98
C SER A 77 54.54 -9.02 -19.94
N LYS A 78 55.41 -10.04 -20.00
CA LYS A 78 56.65 -10.08 -19.22
C LYS A 78 57.71 -9.20 -19.88
N PRO A 79 58.61 -8.56 -19.11
CA PRO A 79 58.72 -8.63 -17.65
C PRO A 79 57.66 -7.78 -16.93
N LEU A 80 56.95 -8.41 -15.98
CA LEU A 80 55.89 -7.74 -15.21
C LEU A 80 56.47 -6.90 -14.08
N LYS A 81 56.07 -5.64 -14.01
CA LYS A 81 56.35 -4.80 -12.83
C LYS A 81 55.34 -5.13 -11.73
N LYS A 82 55.79 -5.26 -10.48
CA LYS A 82 54.93 -5.53 -9.32
C LYS A 82 53.73 -4.56 -9.23
N GLY A 83 53.96 -3.28 -9.50
CA GLY A 83 52.91 -2.25 -9.46
C GLY A 83 51.82 -2.47 -10.52
N GLU A 84 52.19 -2.94 -11.71
CA GLU A 84 51.27 -3.21 -12.81
C GLU A 84 50.36 -4.41 -12.49
N LEU A 85 50.95 -5.51 -12.02
CA LEU A 85 50.19 -6.69 -11.61
C LEU A 85 49.21 -6.36 -10.48
N LEU A 86 49.66 -5.63 -9.45
CA LEU A 86 48.80 -5.22 -8.34
C LEU A 86 47.67 -4.29 -8.79
N PHE A 87 47.94 -3.37 -9.71
CA PHE A 87 46.91 -2.50 -10.27
C PHE A 87 45.81 -3.30 -10.97
N VAL A 88 46.18 -4.23 -11.84
CA VAL A 88 45.25 -5.06 -12.61
C VAL A 88 44.43 -5.96 -11.69
N VAL A 89 45.08 -6.62 -10.74
CA VAL A 89 44.42 -7.47 -9.73
C VAL A 89 43.39 -6.66 -8.93
N HIS A 90 43.78 -5.49 -8.38
CA HIS A 90 42.86 -4.65 -7.62
C HIS A 90 41.72 -4.09 -8.49
N PHE A 91 41.99 -3.75 -9.75
CA PHE A 91 40.98 -3.27 -10.67
C PHE A 91 39.91 -4.35 -10.92
N ILE A 92 40.32 -5.58 -11.25
CA ILE A 92 39.38 -6.67 -11.53
C ILE A 92 38.55 -7.02 -10.30
N LEU A 93 39.17 -7.12 -9.12
CA LEU A 93 38.44 -7.37 -7.87
C LEU A 93 37.43 -6.26 -7.57
N ARG A 94 37.79 -5.00 -7.80
CA ARG A 94 36.88 -3.86 -7.60
C ARG A 94 35.69 -3.93 -8.55
N VAL A 95 35.91 -4.25 -9.82
CA VAL A 95 34.82 -4.40 -10.81
C VAL A 95 33.87 -5.53 -10.40
N ALA A 96 34.42 -6.68 -9.96
CA ALA A 96 33.62 -7.79 -9.48
C ALA A 96 32.79 -7.42 -8.24
N GLN A 97 33.39 -6.71 -7.27
CA GLN A 97 32.69 -6.23 -6.08
C GLN A 97 31.56 -5.24 -6.41
N LEU A 98 31.82 -4.27 -7.28
CA LEU A 98 30.82 -3.29 -7.71
C LEU A 98 29.66 -3.96 -8.47
N SER A 99 29.97 -4.93 -9.33
CA SER A 99 28.94 -5.70 -10.05
C SER A 99 28.05 -6.47 -9.08
N GLN A 100 28.63 -7.09 -8.05
CA GLN A 100 27.89 -7.78 -7.01
C GLN A 100 27.03 -6.80 -6.19
N GLU A 101 27.55 -5.63 -5.85
CA GLU A 101 26.81 -4.60 -5.12
C GLU A 101 25.59 -4.12 -5.93
N VAL A 102 25.78 -3.82 -7.21
CA VAL A 102 24.68 -3.44 -8.12
C VAL A 102 23.62 -4.53 -8.18
N PHE A 103 24.03 -5.80 -8.29
CA PHE A 103 23.09 -6.92 -8.30
C PHE A 103 22.27 -6.99 -7.00
N GLU A 104 22.91 -6.90 -5.84
CA GLU A 104 22.22 -6.93 -4.55
C GLU A 104 21.29 -5.71 -4.36
N LYS A 105 21.73 -4.52 -4.78
CA LYS A 105 20.90 -3.30 -4.72
C LYS A 105 19.68 -3.40 -5.64
N ASN A 106 19.84 -3.92 -6.86
CA ASN A 106 18.73 -4.14 -7.78
C ASN A 106 17.71 -5.12 -7.19
N LYS A 107 18.18 -6.22 -6.61
CA LYS A 107 17.31 -7.19 -5.92
C LYS A 107 16.58 -6.58 -4.72
N GLN A 108 17.23 -5.71 -3.95
CA GLN A 108 16.58 -4.97 -2.86
C GLN A 108 15.52 -3.98 -3.39
N LEU A 109 15.83 -3.28 -4.48
CA LEU A 109 14.92 -2.32 -5.10
C LEU A 109 13.66 -3.01 -5.64
N GLU A 110 13.79 -4.17 -6.29
CA GLU A 110 12.66 -4.97 -6.76
C GLU A 110 11.73 -5.39 -5.62
N LYS A 111 12.29 -5.82 -4.49
CA LYS A 111 11.51 -6.15 -3.29
C LYS A 111 10.77 -4.94 -2.73
N ALA A 112 11.44 -3.79 -2.64
CA ALA A 112 10.84 -2.55 -2.16
C ALA A 112 9.70 -2.08 -3.07
N LEU A 113 9.88 -2.17 -4.40
CA LEU A 113 8.82 -1.85 -5.38
C LEU A 113 7.62 -2.78 -5.22
N HIS A 114 7.84 -4.07 -4.98
CA HIS A 114 6.75 -5.02 -4.74
C HIS A 114 5.96 -4.65 -3.46
N GLN A 115 6.65 -4.36 -2.37
CA GLN A 115 6.03 -3.92 -1.11
C GLN A 115 5.25 -2.62 -1.28
N LEU A 116 5.81 -1.64 -1.99
CA LEU A 116 5.14 -0.36 -2.24
C LEU A 116 3.84 -0.54 -3.03
N LYS A 117 3.86 -1.42 -4.06
CA LYS A 117 2.64 -1.76 -4.83
C LYS A 117 1.56 -2.39 -3.95
N GLN A 118 1.92 -3.33 -3.08
CA GLN A 118 0.98 -3.94 -2.14
C GLN A 118 0.39 -2.91 -1.17
N PHE A 119 1.23 -2.02 -0.65
CA PHE A 119 0.77 -0.96 0.25
C PHE A 119 -0.20 0.00 -0.45
N HIS A 120 0.11 0.40 -1.68
CA HIS A 120 -0.77 1.24 -2.48
C HIS A 120 -2.12 0.56 -2.78
N GLN A 121 -2.12 -0.73 -3.11
CA GLN A 121 -3.37 -1.49 -3.30
C GLN A 121 -4.22 -1.50 -2.02
N LYS A 122 -3.58 -1.71 -0.87
CA LYS A 122 -4.27 -1.69 0.42
C LYS A 122 -4.86 -0.31 0.74
N LEU A 123 -4.09 0.77 0.54
CA LEU A 123 -4.59 2.14 0.73
C LEU A 123 -5.77 2.47 -0.19
N SER A 124 -5.70 2.06 -1.46
CA SER A 124 -6.80 2.26 -2.40
C SER A 124 -8.06 1.55 -1.91
N GLY A 125 -7.95 0.30 -1.46
CA GLY A 125 -9.08 -0.47 -0.91
C GLY A 125 -9.70 0.21 0.32
N LEU A 126 -8.87 0.63 1.29
CA LEU A 126 -9.36 1.37 2.47
C LEU A 126 -10.04 2.69 2.08
N ASN A 127 -9.50 3.40 1.09
CA ASN A 127 -10.07 4.67 0.65
C ASN A 127 -11.44 4.48 -0.02
N ASP A 128 -11.62 3.41 -0.79
CA ASP A 128 -12.90 3.07 -1.40
C ASP A 128 -13.95 2.67 -0.34
N GLU A 129 -13.55 1.89 0.67
CA GLU A 129 -14.39 1.52 1.81
C GLU A 129 -14.84 2.77 2.58
N LEU A 130 -13.90 3.64 2.96
CA LEU A 130 -14.19 4.89 3.65
C LEU A 130 -15.12 5.80 2.84
N ARG A 131 -14.94 5.84 1.52
CA ARG A 131 -15.81 6.61 0.63
C ARG A 131 -17.22 6.02 0.57
N SER A 132 -17.37 4.70 0.71
CA SER A 132 -18.67 4.03 0.76
C SER A 132 -19.38 4.29 2.09
N ASP A 133 -18.65 4.21 3.20
CA ASP A 133 -19.17 4.47 4.54
C ASP A 133 -19.61 5.92 4.68
N LYS A 134 -18.80 6.86 4.16
CA LYS A 134 -19.16 8.27 4.13
C LYS A 134 -20.48 8.50 3.40
N ARG A 135 -20.71 7.85 2.25
CA ARG A 135 -21.99 7.98 1.51
C ARG A 135 -23.16 7.42 2.31
N ARG A 136 -23.00 6.25 2.94
CA ARG A 136 -24.05 5.64 3.78
C ARG A 136 -24.41 6.55 4.95
N LEU A 137 -23.41 7.08 5.66
CA LEU A 137 -23.62 8.02 6.76
C LEU A 137 -24.35 9.29 6.30
N SER A 138 -23.98 9.85 5.13
CA SER A 138 -24.68 11.00 4.58
C SER A 138 -26.15 10.70 4.26
N MET A 139 -26.47 9.52 3.72
CA MET A 139 -27.85 9.10 3.46
C MET A 139 -28.65 8.96 4.75
N ASN A 140 -28.09 8.25 5.74
CA ASN A 140 -28.74 8.06 7.04
C ASN A 140 -28.99 9.40 7.75
N LEU A 141 -28.04 10.33 7.67
CA LEU A 141 -28.19 11.66 8.26
C LEU A 141 -29.33 12.45 7.59
N GLN A 142 -29.45 12.35 6.27
CA GLN A 142 -30.52 12.99 5.52
C GLN A 142 -31.89 12.41 5.91
N GLU A 143 -32.00 11.08 5.99
CA GLU A 143 -33.23 10.39 6.44
C GLU A 143 -33.60 10.77 7.88
N MET A 144 -32.63 10.79 8.80
CA MET A 144 -32.84 11.22 10.19
C MET A 144 -33.34 12.67 10.27
N THR A 145 -32.81 13.56 9.43
CA THR A 145 -33.22 14.96 9.37
C THR A 145 -34.67 15.08 8.89
N GLU A 146 -35.06 14.31 7.89
CA GLU A 146 -36.42 14.29 7.36
C GLU A 146 -37.43 13.71 8.36
N LEU A 147 -37.07 12.62 9.04
CA LEU A 147 -37.88 12.06 10.13
C LEU A 147 -38.05 13.05 11.28
N ASN A 148 -37.00 13.80 11.64
CA ASN A 148 -37.09 14.79 12.71
C ASN A 148 -38.05 15.94 12.33
N LEU A 149 -38.03 16.38 11.07
CA LEU A 149 -38.98 17.38 10.57
C LEU A 149 -40.44 16.88 10.63
N GLN A 150 -40.68 15.62 10.24
CA GLN A 150 -42.01 15.01 10.35
C GLN A 150 -42.47 14.87 11.81
N LEU A 151 -41.54 14.55 12.72
CA LEU A 151 -41.79 14.50 14.16
C LEU A 151 -42.18 15.87 14.70
N GLU A 152 -41.48 16.93 14.31
CA GLU A 152 -41.81 18.31 14.67
C GLU A 152 -43.21 18.70 14.17
N GLU A 153 -43.56 18.34 12.92
CA GLU A 153 -44.89 18.59 12.37
C GLU A 153 -45.99 17.84 13.14
N LYS A 154 -45.78 16.55 13.45
CA LYS A 154 -46.73 15.78 14.27
C LYS A 154 -46.87 16.33 15.69
N ASN A 155 -45.77 16.75 16.32
CA ASN A 155 -45.80 17.37 17.64
C ASN A 155 -46.61 18.68 17.63
N ALA A 156 -46.51 19.48 16.56
CA ALA A 156 -47.32 20.68 16.37
C ALA A 156 -48.82 20.33 16.20
N GLN A 157 -49.15 19.31 15.39
CA GLN A 157 -50.54 18.84 15.22
C GLN A 157 -51.14 18.32 16.53
N ILE A 158 -50.39 17.53 17.30
CA ILE A 158 -50.85 17.02 18.61
C ILE A 158 -51.13 18.18 19.56
N SER A 159 -50.24 19.18 19.61
CA SER A 159 -50.44 20.38 20.43
C SER A 159 -51.74 21.11 20.04
N SER A 160 -51.98 21.32 18.75
CA SER A 160 -53.22 21.95 18.25
C SER A 160 -54.48 21.14 18.59
N MET A 161 -54.43 19.82 18.43
CA MET A 161 -55.54 18.92 18.80
C MET A 161 -55.82 18.98 20.31
N MET A 162 -54.78 19.00 21.15
CA MET A 162 -54.92 19.12 22.60
C MET A 162 -55.57 20.45 22.99
N GLU A 163 -55.19 21.56 22.36
CA GLU A 163 -55.85 22.85 22.59
C GLU A 163 -57.34 22.83 22.21
N GLU A 164 -57.68 22.22 21.06
CA GLU A 164 -59.07 22.11 20.64
C GLU A 164 -59.88 21.23 21.60
N MET A 165 -59.32 20.09 22.00
CA MET A 165 -59.95 19.17 22.94
C MET A 165 -60.14 19.84 24.32
N GLY A 166 -59.15 20.60 24.80
CA GLY A 166 -59.25 21.41 26.02
C GLY A 166 -60.40 22.42 25.94
N ARG A 167 -60.49 23.18 24.84
CA ARG A 167 -61.61 24.13 24.61
C ARG A 167 -62.98 23.45 24.63
N ARG A 168 -63.10 22.23 24.09
CA ARG A 168 -64.34 21.44 24.13
C ARG A 168 -64.68 20.99 25.54
N PHE A 169 -63.70 20.50 26.30
CA PHE A 169 -63.90 20.10 27.70
C PHE A 169 -64.36 21.26 28.57
N ASP A 170 -63.69 22.42 28.50
CA ASP A 170 -64.10 23.63 29.22
C ASP A 170 -65.54 24.03 28.90
N SER A 171 -65.93 23.92 27.62
CA SER A 171 -67.30 24.17 27.19
C SER A 171 -68.30 23.17 27.79
N THR A 172 -67.96 21.88 27.83
CA THR A 172 -68.84 20.86 28.43
C THR A 172 -68.94 20.99 29.94
N GLU A 173 -67.85 21.34 30.62
CA GLU A 173 -67.85 21.63 32.05
C GLU A 173 -68.75 22.83 32.36
N GLY A 174 -68.63 23.91 31.60
CA GLY A 174 -69.50 25.08 31.73
C GLY A 174 -70.98 24.77 31.52
N LEU A 175 -71.33 23.89 30.57
CA LEU A 175 -72.70 23.43 30.38
C LEU A 175 -73.20 22.58 31.55
N LEU A 176 -72.36 21.66 32.06
CA LEU A 176 -72.68 20.84 33.22
C LEU A 176 -72.94 21.69 34.47
N VAL A 177 -72.10 22.69 34.72
CA VAL A 177 -72.28 23.62 35.86
C VAL A 177 -73.63 24.32 35.78
N ARG A 178 -74.00 24.90 34.62
CA ARG A 178 -75.30 25.58 34.46
C ARG A 178 -76.49 24.63 34.57
N LEU A 179 -76.38 23.40 34.05
CA LEU A 179 -77.41 22.37 34.19
C LEU A 179 -77.63 21.98 35.66
N ILE A 180 -76.55 21.85 36.43
CA ILE A 180 -76.60 21.59 37.88
C ILE A 180 -77.25 22.78 38.60
N GLU A 181 -76.85 24.02 38.30
CA GLU A 181 -77.47 25.23 38.88
C GLU A 181 -78.98 25.33 38.56
N MET A 182 -79.38 24.93 37.35
CA MET A 182 -80.78 24.85 36.93
C MET A 182 -81.60 23.83 37.75
N HIS A 183 -80.97 22.74 38.18
CA HIS A 183 -81.64 21.66 38.91
C HIS A 183 -81.64 21.87 40.43
N GLN A 184 -80.73 22.69 40.97
CA GLN A 184 -80.53 22.86 42.41
C GLN A 184 -81.37 23.96 43.09
N SER A 185 -82.23 24.70 42.39
CA SER A 185 -82.97 25.82 43.02
C SER A 185 -84.48 25.84 42.78
N ASP A 186 -85.23 25.63 43.86
CA ASP A 186 -86.65 25.96 43.98
C ASP A 186 -86.87 27.48 43.79
N HIS A 187 -87.86 27.82 42.95
CA HIS A 187 -88.51 29.14 42.78
C HIS A 187 -87.91 30.23 41.86
N ARG A 188 -88.85 30.86 41.13
CA ARG A 188 -88.86 32.11 40.30
C ARG A 188 -87.63 32.43 39.43
N GLY A 189 -87.88 32.67 38.14
CA GLY A 189 -86.84 32.97 37.13
C GLY A 189 -86.36 31.73 36.35
N HIS A 190 -87.02 30.58 36.50
CA HIS A 190 -86.66 29.35 35.78
C HIS A 190 -86.76 29.51 34.25
N SER A 191 -87.81 30.15 33.76
CA SER A 191 -87.98 30.42 32.32
C SER A 191 -86.87 31.31 31.75
N GLU A 192 -86.40 32.29 32.53
CA GLU A 192 -85.35 33.23 32.13
C GLU A 192 -83.98 32.55 32.08
N ARG A 193 -83.67 31.70 33.07
CA ARG A 193 -82.45 30.87 33.08
C ARG A 193 -82.44 29.78 32.00
N VAL A 194 -83.60 29.19 31.70
CA VAL A 194 -83.76 28.25 30.58
C VAL A 194 -83.53 28.97 29.25
N ALA A 195 -84.03 30.20 29.09
CA ALA A 195 -83.78 31.02 27.90
C ALA A 195 -82.29 31.38 27.77
N GLU A 196 -81.62 31.84 28.84
CA GLU A 196 -80.19 32.15 28.82
C GLU A 196 -79.32 30.93 28.52
N THR A 197 -79.67 29.77 29.07
CA THR A 197 -78.95 28.51 28.82
C THR A 197 -79.19 28.03 27.39
N ALA A 198 -80.40 28.17 26.85
CA ALA A 198 -80.72 27.84 25.45
C ALA A 198 -79.98 28.76 24.46
N VAL A 199 -79.86 30.06 24.76
CA VAL A 199 -79.07 31.01 23.96
C VAL A 199 -77.59 30.63 23.99
N TYR A 200 -77.04 30.35 25.17
CA TYR A 200 -75.64 29.93 25.31
C TYR A 200 -75.33 28.62 24.58
N ILE A 201 -76.24 27.64 24.62
CA ILE A 201 -76.12 26.38 23.85
C ILE A 201 -76.18 26.66 22.34
N GLY A 202 -77.09 27.54 21.91
CA GLY A 202 -77.22 27.96 20.52
C GLY A 202 -75.93 28.61 19.98
N GLU A 203 -75.35 29.53 20.74
CA GLU A 203 -74.09 30.20 20.43
C GLU A 203 -72.90 29.23 20.40
N LYS A 204 -72.85 28.26 21.32
CA LYS A 204 -71.74 27.29 21.39
C LYS A 204 -71.82 26.14 20.38
N LEU A 205 -73.01 25.79 19.90
CA LEU A 205 -73.22 24.78 18.86
C LEU A 205 -73.32 25.38 17.45
N ASN A 206 -73.14 26.69 17.28
CA ASN A 206 -73.35 27.42 16.01
C ASN A 206 -74.73 27.16 15.39
N LEU A 207 -75.79 27.12 16.20
CA LEU A 207 -77.16 26.82 15.75
C LEU A 207 -78.00 28.07 15.44
N THR A 208 -77.40 29.26 15.52
CA THR A 208 -78.00 30.58 15.29
C THR A 208 -77.02 31.46 14.55
#